data_AF-A0A969D8H9-F1
#
_entry.id   AF-A0A969D8H9-F1
#
_cell.length_a   1.000
_cell.length_b   1.000
_cell.length_c   1.000
_cell.angle_alpha   90.00
_cell.angle_beta   90.00
_cell.angle_gamma   90.00
#
_symmetry.space_group_name_H-M   'P 1'
#
loop_
_entity.id
_entity.type
_entity.pdbx_description
1 polymer ?
#
loop_
_entity_poly.entity_id
_entity_poly.type
_entity_poly.pdbx_seq_one_letter_code
_entity_poly.pdbx_strand_id
1 'polypeptide(L)'
;MTLAELASLIESSEQRLSSYHALKPKEYRHNYSAERRKVVREVETAWGQVTTDYAEQLDLVIEASTSGAALNRFQTQLLDGYDLFLLKTMQQQAITQIITDDGGYVTVPDIQVFSANQNVIKATASQGKQEQVVSPLLPFF
;
A
#
# COMPACT_ATOMS: atom_id res chain seq x y z
N MET A 1 -0.55 -1.45 0.45
CA MET A 1 0.89 -1.34 0.10
C MET A 1 1.72 -2.45 0.73
N THR A 2 2.60 -3.09 -0.04
CA THR A 2 3.59 -4.07 0.47
C THR A 2 5.00 -3.48 0.48
N LEU A 3 5.96 -4.09 1.22
CA LEU A 3 7.37 -3.67 1.16
C LEU A 3 7.94 -3.76 -0.28
N ALA A 4 7.52 -4.77 -1.05
CA ALA A 4 7.90 -4.93 -2.44
C ALA A 4 7.43 -3.76 -3.32
N GLU A 5 6.19 -3.31 -3.11
CA GLU A 5 5.64 -2.15 -3.79
C GLU A 5 6.36 -0.85 -3.38
N LEU A 6 6.60 -0.66 -2.08
CA LEU A 6 7.37 0.48 -1.57
C LEU A 6 8.77 0.56 -2.22
N ALA A 7 9.46 -0.58 -2.36
CA ALA A 7 10.75 -0.61 -3.05
C ALA A 7 10.65 -0.21 -4.53
N SER A 8 9.59 -0.63 -5.22
CA SER A 8 9.34 -0.23 -6.62
C SER A 8 9.02 1.26 -6.74
N LEU A 9 8.27 1.83 -5.79
CA LEU A 9 7.94 3.26 -5.74
C LEU A 9 9.18 4.12 -5.44
N ILE A 10 10.02 3.69 -4.51
CA ILE A 10 11.31 4.32 -4.21
C ILE A 10 12.20 4.29 -5.45
N GLU A 11 12.41 3.12 -6.07
CA GLU A 11 13.22 3.02 -7.29
C GLU A 11 12.71 3.96 -8.40
N SER A 12 11.40 3.95 -8.65
CA SER A 12 10.80 4.79 -9.68
C SER A 12 10.99 6.28 -9.37
N SER A 13 10.91 6.65 -8.10
CA SER A 13 11.09 8.03 -7.64
C SER A 13 12.54 8.47 -7.76
N GLU A 14 13.49 7.68 -7.27
CA GLU A 14 14.93 7.95 -7.38
C GLU A 14 15.36 8.05 -8.85
N GLN A 15 14.88 7.15 -9.71
CA GLN A 15 15.18 7.22 -11.14
C GLN A 15 14.63 8.52 -11.75
N ARG A 16 13.38 8.88 -11.43
CA ARG A 16 12.72 10.10 -11.92
C ARG A 16 13.43 11.38 -11.46
N LEU A 17 14.01 11.38 -10.26
CA LEU A 17 14.75 12.52 -9.72
C LEU A 17 16.20 12.61 -10.22
N SER A 18 16.72 11.51 -10.76
CA SER A 18 18.07 11.47 -11.31
C SER A 18 18.17 12.03 -12.74
N SER A 19 19.40 12.19 -13.22
CA SER A 19 19.68 12.46 -14.64
C SER A 19 19.27 11.31 -15.58
N TYR A 20 18.82 10.18 -15.05
CA TYR A 20 18.50 8.94 -15.77
C TYR A 20 16.99 8.66 -15.87
N HIS A 21 16.14 9.66 -15.64
CA HIS A 21 14.68 9.54 -15.69
C HIS A 21 14.12 9.07 -17.04
N ALA A 22 14.86 9.28 -18.13
CA ALA A 22 14.47 8.84 -19.47
C ALA A 22 14.83 7.38 -19.78
N LEU A 23 15.65 6.72 -18.94
CA LEU A 23 16.05 5.34 -19.15
C LEU A 23 14.93 4.36 -18.83
N LYS A 24 14.99 3.18 -19.45
CA LYS A 24 14.11 2.08 -19.06
C LYS A 24 14.55 1.53 -17.69
N PRO A 25 13.64 1.09 -16.81
CA PRO A 25 14.00 0.63 -15.46
C PRO A 25 15.04 -0.50 -15.44
N LYS A 26 14.97 -1.44 -16.40
CA LYS A 26 15.96 -2.54 -16.50
C LYS A 26 17.36 -2.03 -16.85
N GLU A 27 17.45 -1.03 -17.73
CA GLU A 27 18.72 -0.43 -18.13
C GLU A 27 19.33 0.34 -16.96
N TYR A 28 18.52 1.14 -16.28
CA TYR A 28 18.91 1.85 -15.06
C TYR A 28 19.47 0.88 -14.00
N ARG A 29 18.77 -0.22 -13.74
CA ARG A 29 19.19 -1.24 -12.76
C ARG A 29 20.49 -1.95 -13.11
N HIS A 30 20.66 -2.36 -14.36
CA HIS A 30 21.77 -3.22 -14.74
C HIS A 30 23.06 -2.45 -15.03
N ASN A 31 22.95 -1.21 -15.52
CA ASN A 31 24.11 -0.48 -16.04
C ASN A 31 24.62 0.62 -15.09
N TYR A 32 23.85 1.01 -14.06
CA TYR A 32 24.18 2.14 -13.19
C TYR A 32 24.28 1.70 -11.73
N SER A 33 25.33 0.94 -11.41
CA SER A 33 25.54 0.35 -10.08
C SER A 33 25.65 1.39 -8.94
N ALA A 34 26.19 2.58 -9.22
CA ALA A 34 26.24 3.67 -8.24
C ALA A 34 24.84 4.17 -7.86
N GLU A 35 23.97 4.36 -8.85
CA GLU A 35 22.58 4.77 -8.61
C GLU A 35 21.78 3.65 -7.97
N ARG A 36 21.99 2.39 -8.41
CA ARG A 36 21.35 1.23 -7.79
C ARG A 36 21.69 1.12 -6.30
N ARG A 37 22.92 1.44 -5.89
CA ARG A 37 23.31 1.48 -4.46
C ARG A 37 22.56 2.55 -3.67
N LYS A 38 22.27 3.71 -4.28
CA LYS A 38 21.45 4.76 -3.63
C LYS A 38 20.04 4.25 -3.41
N VAL A 39 19.42 3.69 -4.45
CA VAL A 39 18.08 3.07 -4.35
C VAL A 39 18.03 2.02 -3.24
N VAL A 40 19.02 1.12 -3.18
CA VAL A 40 19.09 0.09 -2.12
C VAL A 40 19.15 0.73 -0.73
N ARG A 41 19.97 1.77 -0.53
CA ARG A 41 20.07 2.47 0.76
C ARG A 41 18.75 3.13 1.17
N GLU A 42 18.06 3.77 0.23
CA GLU A 42 16.75 4.37 0.49
C GLU A 42 15.71 3.29 0.85
N VAL A 43 15.72 2.17 0.14
CA VAL A 43 14.86 1.01 0.46
C VAL A 43 15.17 0.45 1.85
N GLU A 44 16.45 0.23 2.18
CA GLU A 44 16.88 -0.25 3.51
C GLU A 44 16.41 0.70 4.62
N THR A 45 16.54 2.01 4.40
CA THR A 45 16.12 3.03 5.37
C THR A 45 14.60 3.01 5.56
N ALA A 46 13.85 3.09 4.46
CA ALA A 46 12.39 3.13 4.51
C ALA A 46 11.79 1.83 5.06
N TRP A 47 12.30 0.67 4.65
CA TRP A 47 11.86 -0.62 5.19
C TRP A 47 12.17 -0.71 6.67
N GLY A 48 13.40 -0.34 7.08
CA GLY A 48 13.81 -0.36 8.48
C GLY A 48 12.89 0.48 9.38
N GLN A 49 12.50 1.67 8.94
CA GLN A 49 11.54 2.51 9.66
C GLN A 49 10.16 1.84 9.79
N VAL A 50 9.63 1.31 8.68
CA VAL A 50 8.31 0.64 8.69
C VAL A 50 8.32 -0.56 9.64
N THR A 51 9.33 -1.42 9.54
CA THR A 51 9.37 -2.68 10.29
C THR A 51 9.83 -2.54 11.74
N THR A 52 10.48 -1.44 12.10
CA THR A 52 11.02 -1.23 13.47
C THR A 52 10.18 -0.26 14.28
N ASP A 53 9.71 0.83 13.66
CA ASP A 53 9.14 1.96 14.38
C ASP A 53 7.62 2.09 14.22
N TYR A 54 7.05 1.59 13.10
CA TYR A 54 5.66 1.92 12.73
C TYR A 54 4.68 0.75 12.71
N ALA A 55 5.11 -0.45 12.31
CA ALA A 55 4.17 -1.54 12.09
C ALA A 55 4.79 -2.92 12.28
N GLU A 56 3.94 -3.86 12.70
CA GLU A 56 4.21 -5.29 12.58
C GLU A 56 3.88 -5.77 11.17
N GLN A 57 4.75 -6.61 10.61
CA GLN A 57 4.54 -7.19 9.29
C GLN A 57 3.59 -8.40 9.37
N LEU A 58 2.59 -8.43 8.49
CA LEU A 58 1.69 -9.58 8.34
C LEU A 58 2.18 -10.52 7.23
N ASP A 59 1.99 -11.82 7.46
CA ASP A 59 2.27 -12.84 6.46
C ASP A 59 1.22 -12.81 5.34
N LEU A 60 1.69 -12.62 4.10
CA LEU A 60 0.89 -12.79 2.89
C LEU A 60 1.28 -14.10 2.19
N VAL A 61 0.40 -15.11 2.26
CA VAL A 61 0.61 -16.40 1.60
C VAL A 61 -0.10 -16.41 0.24
N ILE A 62 0.68 -16.39 -0.85
CA ILE A 62 0.16 -16.50 -2.21
C ILE A 62 0.08 -17.98 -2.60
N GLU A 63 -1.10 -18.56 -2.46
CA GLU A 63 -1.42 -19.93 -2.86
C GLU A 63 -2.70 -19.96 -3.69
N ALA A 64 -3.05 -21.13 -4.24
CA ALA A 64 -4.23 -21.29 -5.09
C ALA A 64 -5.53 -20.78 -4.44
N SER A 65 -5.68 -20.96 -3.12
CA SER A 65 -6.84 -20.49 -2.36
C SER A 65 -6.90 -18.95 -2.31
N THR A 66 -5.77 -18.30 -2.03
CA THR A 66 -5.62 -16.84 -1.98
C THR A 66 -5.83 -16.23 -3.37
N SER A 67 -5.25 -16.82 -4.42
CA SER A 67 -5.44 -16.36 -5.81
C SER A 67 -6.88 -16.53 -6.28
N GLY A 68 -7.55 -17.64 -5.95
CA GLY A 68 -8.97 -17.83 -6.27
C GLY A 68 -9.87 -16.83 -5.56
N ALA A 69 -9.60 -16.55 -4.27
CA ALA A 69 -10.32 -15.52 -3.52
C ALA A 69 -10.11 -14.12 -4.11
N ALA A 70 -8.86 -13.77 -4.45
CA ALA A 70 -8.54 -12.50 -5.09
C ALA A 70 -9.24 -12.34 -6.44
N LEU A 71 -9.28 -13.39 -7.27
CA LEU A 71 -9.98 -13.37 -8.56
C LEU A 71 -11.50 -13.19 -8.40
N ASN A 72 -12.12 -13.90 -7.45
CA ASN A 72 -13.55 -13.73 -7.16
C ASN A 72 -13.86 -12.30 -6.71
N ARG A 73 -12.99 -11.73 -5.86
CA ARG A 73 -13.10 -10.34 -5.42
C ARG A 73 -12.86 -9.34 -6.56
N PHE A 74 -11.92 -9.61 -7.47
CA PHE A 74 -11.62 -8.78 -8.64
C PHE A 74 -12.86 -8.50 -9.51
N GLN A 75 -13.82 -9.43 -9.53
CA GLN A 75 -15.05 -9.28 -10.30
C GLN A 75 -16.03 -8.27 -9.69
N THR A 76 -15.89 -7.93 -8.41
CA THR A 76 -16.89 -7.15 -7.64
C THR A 76 -16.32 -5.97 -6.86
N GLN A 77 -15.02 -5.99 -6.55
CA GLN A 77 -14.33 -4.96 -5.77
C GLN A 77 -13.40 -4.17 -6.69
N LEU A 78 -13.57 -2.85 -6.72
CA LEU A 78 -12.83 -1.94 -7.61
C LEU A 78 -11.45 -1.58 -7.03
N LEU A 79 -10.66 -2.61 -6.72
CA LEU A 79 -9.32 -2.51 -6.19
C LEU A 79 -8.29 -3.00 -7.20
N ASP A 80 -7.04 -2.64 -6.98
CA ASP A 80 -5.95 -3.20 -7.77
C ASP A 80 -5.69 -4.68 -7.42
N GLY A 81 -4.87 -5.33 -8.25
CA GLY A 81 -4.57 -6.75 -8.06
C GLY A 81 -3.87 -7.07 -6.74
N TYR A 82 -3.00 -6.19 -6.24
CA TYR A 82 -2.23 -6.41 -5.02
C TYR A 82 -3.10 -6.28 -3.78
N ASP A 83 -3.96 -5.26 -3.73
CA ASP A 83 -4.90 -5.00 -2.65
C ASP A 83 -5.87 -6.15 -2.43
N LEU A 84 -6.28 -6.84 -3.50
CA LEU A 84 -7.18 -8.00 -3.38
C LEU A 84 -6.52 -9.17 -2.64
N PHE A 85 -5.20 -9.32 -2.73
CA PHE A 85 -4.45 -10.27 -1.90
C PHE A 85 -4.35 -9.81 -0.44
N LEU A 86 -4.23 -8.50 -0.20
CA LEU A 86 -4.22 -7.94 1.15
C LEU A 86 -5.57 -8.15 1.86
N LEU A 87 -6.70 -8.01 1.16
CA LEU A 87 -8.03 -8.26 1.73
C LEU A 87 -8.19 -9.69 2.25
N LYS A 88 -7.59 -10.68 1.59
CA LYS A 88 -7.62 -12.07 2.07
C LYS A 88 -6.83 -12.22 3.38
N THR A 89 -5.68 -11.57 3.48
CA THR A 89 -4.84 -11.56 4.68
C THR A 89 -5.55 -10.86 5.83
N MET A 90 -6.13 -9.68 5.58
CA MET A 90 -6.94 -8.95 6.57
C MET A 90 -8.08 -9.81 7.10
N GLN A 91 -8.81 -10.50 6.22
CA GLN A 91 -9.88 -11.40 6.60
C GLN A 91 -9.39 -12.55 7.50
N GLN A 92 -8.24 -13.15 7.20
CA GLN A 92 -7.65 -14.23 8.00
C GLN A 92 -7.21 -13.76 9.40
N GLN A 93 -6.77 -12.51 9.50
CA GLN A 93 -6.33 -11.88 10.75
C GLN A 93 -7.46 -11.12 11.47
N ALA A 94 -8.71 -11.22 11.00
CA ALA A 94 -9.86 -10.49 11.52
C ALA A 94 -9.66 -8.96 11.60
N ILE A 95 -8.87 -8.39 10.69
CA ILE A 95 -8.62 -6.95 10.60
C ILE A 95 -9.79 -6.30 9.87
N THR A 96 -10.53 -5.45 10.57
CA THR A 96 -11.68 -4.72 10.04
C THR A 96 -11.48 -3.21 10.03
N GLN A 97 -10.36 -2.71 10.56
CA GLN A 97 -10.04 -1.28 10.62
C GLN A 97 -8.70 -1.04 9.93
N ILE A 98 -8.66 -0.10 8.99
CA ILE A 98 -7.45 0.22 8.24
C ILE A 98 -7.25 1.72 8.12
N ILE A 99 -5.97 2.14 8.05
CA ILE A 99 -5.59 3.50 7.71
C ILE A 99 -5.05 3.48 6.27
N THR A 100 -5.70 4.20 5.36
CA THR A 100 -5.26 4.32 3.96
C THR A 100 -5.82 5.58 3.30
N ASP A 101 -5.04 6.16 2.39
CA ASP A 101 -5.48 7.23 1.49
C ASP A 101 -6.01 6.73 0.15
N ASP A 102 -5.95 5.41 -0.06
CA ASP A 102 -6.54 4.76 -1.22
C ASP A 102 -8.06 4.70 -1.10
N GLY A 103 -8.72 5.52 -1.90
CA GLY A 103 -10.17 5.61 -1.94
C GLY A 103 -10.88 4.34 -2.43
N GLY A 104 -10.19 3.42 -3.12
CA GLY A 104 -10.79 2.16 -3.57
C GLY A 104 -11.33 1.33 -2.40
N TYR A 105 -10.68 1.40 -1.24
CA TYR A 105 -11.04 0.63 -0.06
C TYR A 105 -12.41 0.99 0.53
N VAL A 106 -12.99 2.16 0.23
CA VAL A 106 -14.35 2.51 0.69
C VAL A 106 -15.45 1.64 0.06
N THR A 107 -15.12 0.97 -1.05
CA THR A 107 -16.02 0.03 -1.74
C THR A 107 -16.04 -1.35 -1.09
N VAL A 108 -15.09 -1.65 -0.19
CA VAL A 108 -14.99 -2.94 0.48
C VAL A 108 -16.04 -3.01 1.61
N PRO A 109 -16.88 -4.06 1.65
CA PRO A 109 -17.81 -4.25 2.75
C PRO A 109 -17.08 -4.66 4.03
N ASP A 110 -17.72 -4.41 5.18
CA ASP A 110 -17.30 -4.90 6.50
C ASP A 110 -15.91 -4.45 6.97
N ILE A 111 -15.40 -3.34 6.41
CA ILE A 111 -14.22 -2.64 6.93
C ILE A 111 -14.52 -1.17 7.22
N GLN A 112 -13.81 -0.61 8.19
CA GLN A 112 -13.75 0.80 8.51
C GLN A 112 -12.44 1.37 7.99
N VAL A 113 -12.55 2.46 7.22
CA VAL A 113 -11.41 3.12 6.57
C VAL A 113 -11.17 4.46 7.25
N PHE A 114 -9.97 4.65 7.76
CA PHE A 114 -9.44 5.91 8.27
C PHE A 114 -8.53 6.52 7.19
N SER A 115 -8.75 7.77 6.83
CA SER A 115 -8.07 8.41 5.70
C SER A 115 -7.77 9.87 5.97
N ALA A 116 -6.63 10.35 5.47
CA ALA A 116 -6.32 11.78 5.37
C ALA A 116 -6.76 12.36 4.00
N ASN A 117 -7.12 11.50 3.04
CA ASN A 117 -7.60 11.90 1.73
C ASN A 117 -8.98 12.56 1.79
N GLN A 118 -9.00 13.89 1.63
CA GLN A 118 -10.22 14.70 1.67
C GLN A 118 -11.27 14.30 0.63
N ASN A 119 -10.87 13.74 -0.51
CA ASN A 119 -11.82 13.27 -1.51
C ASN A 119 -12.58 12.04 -1.02
N VAL A 120 -11.89 11.14 -0.32
CA VAL A 120 -12.47 9.94 0.31
C VAL A 120 -13.45 10.34 1.40
N ILE A 121 -13.01 11.22 2.31
CA ILE A 121 -13.83 11.73 3.43
C ILE A 121 -15.14 12.35 2.91
N LYS A 122 -15.07 13.18 1.86
CA LYS A 122 -16.26 13.80 1.26
C LYS A 122 -17.17 12.80 0.56
N ALA A 123 -16.61 11.79 -0.10
CA ALA A 123 -17.38 10.78 -0.82
C ALA A 123 -18.13 9.83 0.13
N THR A 124 -17.61 9.58 1.34
CA THR A 124 -18.28 8.73 2.34
C THR A 124 -19.43 9.44 3.06
N ALA A 125 -19.33 10.78 3.25
CA ALA A 125 -20.40 11.59 3.84
C ALA A 125 -21.70 11.55 3.04
N SER A 126 -21.65 11.33 1.73
CA SER A 126 -22.83 11.18 0.86
C SER A 126 -23.42 9.76 0.83
N GLN A 127 -22.73 8.78 1.43
CA GLN A 127 -23.11 7.35 1.39
C GLN A 127 -23.60 6.80 2.75
N GLY A 128 -23.66 7.62 3.81
CA GLY A 128 -24.15 7.20 5.13
C GLY A 128 -23.26 6.20 5.88
N LYS A 129 -22.01 6.00 5.44
CA LYS A 129 -21.00 5.22 6.17
C LYS A 129 -20.28 6.12 7.16
N GLN A 130 -20.12 5.67 8.41
CA GLN A 130 -19.65 6.50 9.52
C GLN A 130 -18.25 7.07 9.31
N GLU A 131 -18.15 8.38 9.54
CA GLU A 131 -16.96 9.20 9.54
C GLU A 131 -16.09 8.89 10.76
N GLN A 132 -14.79 8.65 10.58
CA GLN A 132 -13.80 9.00 11.60
C GLN A 132 -12.57 9.64 10.95
N VAL A 133 -12.51 10.97 11.10
CA VAL A 133 -11.34 11.80 10.80
C VAL A 133 -10.26 11.48 11.83
N VAL A 134 -9.10 11.01 11.40
CA VAL A 134 -7.92 10.95 12.28
C VAL A 134 -7.42 12.39 12.40
N SER A 135 -7.83 13.07 13.47
CA SER A 135 -7.26 14.35 13.87
C SER A 135 -5.78 14.14 14.23
N PRO A 136 -4.85 15.02 13.82
CA PRO A 136 -3.41 14.90 14.13
C PRO A 136 -3.06 15.10 15.62
N LEU A 137 -4.05 15.12 16.52
CA LEU A 137 -3.90 15.43 17.95
C LEU A 137 -4.28 14.28 18.90
N LEU A 138 -4.52 13.06 18.40
CA LEU A 138 -4.69 11.91 19.30
C LEU A 138 -3.36 11.17 19.46
N PRO A 139 -2.87 10.99 20.70
CA PRO A 139 -1.70 10.17 20.94
C PRO A 139 -2.09 8.71 20.69
N PHE A 140 -1.49 8.10 19.67
CA PHE A 140 -1.49 6.65 19.54
C PHE A 140 -0.66 6.08 20.70
N PHE A 141 -1.29 5.23 21.52
CA PHE A 141 -0.61 4.38 22.50
C PHE A 141 -0.05 3.14 21.81
#